data_AF-A0A7C9VK77-F1
#
_entry.id   AF-A0A7C9VK77-F1
#
_cell.length_a   1.000
_cell.length_b   1.000
_cell.length_c   1.000
_cell.angle_alpha   90.00
_cell.angle_beta   90.00
_cell.angle_gamma   90.00
#
_symmetry.space_group_name_H-M   'P 1'
#
loop_
_entity.id
_entity.type
_entity.pdbx_description
1 polymer ?
#
loop_
_entity_poly.entity_id
_entity_poly.type
_entity_poly.pdbx_seq_one_letter_code
_entity_poly.pdbx_strand_id
1 'polypeptide(L)'
;MTDSTEVKQRPDHLFKPGQSGNPNGRPKGSRNKLGEDFIAALQKDFEASGEAAIIAVRTEKPDAYLKVIASILPRELKITNESELTDEQLIERIRQLDSVIRPFLGA
;
A
#
# COMPACT_ATOMS: atom_id res chain seq x y z
N MET A 1 43.19 28.53 -4.10
CA MET A 1 43.58 27.12 -4.21
C MET A 1 42.32 26.35 -4.58
N THR A 2 42.11 26.05 -5.85
CA THR A 2 40.98 25.23 -6.33
C THR A 2 41.48 23.81 -6.48
N ASP A 3 40.92 22.91 -5.67
CA ASP A 3 41.26 21.49 -5.67
C ASP A 3 40.60 20.82 -6.89
N SER A 4 41.40 20.51 -7.91
CA SER A 4 40.94 19.80 -9.11
C SER A 4 40.80 18.32 -8.76
N THR A 5 39.60 17.88 -8.43
CA THR A 5 39.33 16.48 -8.08
C THR A 5 39.66 15.57 -9.27
N GLU A 6 40.68 14.73 -9.12
CA GLU A 6 41.12 13.79 -10.16
C GLU A 6 40.01 12.81 -10.58
N VAL A 7 40.00 12.46 -11.87
CA VAL A 7 39.03 11.52 -12.44
C VAL A 7 39.23 10.14 -11.83
N LYS A 8 38.30 9.72 -10.98
CA LYS A 8 38.27 8.41 -10.33
C LYS A 8 38.38 7.29 -11.39
N GLN A 9 39.54 6.64 -11.46
CA GLN A 9 39.76 5.51 -12.37
C GLN A 9 38.78 4.38 -12.02
N ARG A 10 37.90 4.04 -12.95
CA ARG A 10 36.95 2.93 -12.81
C ARG A 10 37.50 1.74 -13.60
N PRO A 11 37.75 0.60 -12.95
CA PRO A 11 38.12 -0.62 -13.65
C PRO A 11 37.12 -0.99 -14.76
N ASP A 12 37.62 -1.47 -15.90
CA ASP A 12 36.81 -1.80 -17.09
C ASP A 12 35.74 -2.87 -16.87
N HIS A 13 35.84 -3.64 -15.78
CA HIS A 13 34.86 -4.67 -15.41
C HIS A 13 33.62 -4.13 -14.68
N LEU A 14 33.61 -2.86 -14.27
CA LEU A 14 32.48 -2.24 -13.61
C LEU A 14 31.47 -1.70 -14.63
N PHE A 15 30.18 -1.88 -14.34
CA PHE A 15 29.12 -1.26 -15.13
C PHE A 15 29.24 0.28 -15.11
N LYS A 16 29.00 0.90 -16.26
CA LYS A 16 28.99 2.36 -16.38
C LYS A 16 27.85 2.95 -15.56
N PRO A 17 28.00 4.14 -14.95
CA PRO A 17 26.89 4.88 -14.35
C PRO A 17 25.68 4.95 -15.30
N GLY A 18 24.51 4.55 -14.81
CA GLY A 18 23.28 4.53 -15.60
C GLY A 18 23.09 3.31 -16.51
N GLN A 19 24.04 2.38 -16.55
CA GLN A 19 23.91 1.14 -17.31
C GLN A 19 23.61 -0.04 -16.38
N SER A 20 22.40 -0.60 -16.50
CA SER A 20 22.04 -1.86 -15.84
C SER A 20 22.91 -2.99 -16.37
N GLY A 21 23.37 -3.88 -15.48
CA GLY A 21 24.02 -5.15 -15.88
C GLY A 21 23.09 -6.11 -16.62
N ASN A 22 21.79 -5.83 -16.62
CA ASN A 22 20.80 -6.48 -17.45
C ASN A 22 20.00 -5.42 -18.24
N PRO A 23 20.50 -4.97 -19.40
CA PRO A 23 19.87 -3.90 -20.19
C PRO A 23 18.51 -4.28 -20.79
N ASN A 24 18.26 -5.58 -21.00
CA ASN A 24 16.97 -6.09 -21.50
C ASN A 24 15.95 -6.32 -20.38
N GLY A 25 16.30 -6.03 -19.13
CA GLY A 25 15.45 -6.27 -17.97
C GLY A 25 15.15 -7.75 -17.77
N ARG A 26 14.21 -8.04 -16.87
CA ARG A 26 13.82 -9.41 -16.56
C ARG A 26 13.17 -10.06 -17.79
N PRO A 27 13.52 -11.30 -18.17
CA PRO A 27 12.96 -11.96 -19.34
C PRO A 27 11.43 -12.03 -19.27
N LYS A 28 10.79 -11.64 -20.38
CA LYS A 28 9.33 -11.67 -20.59
C LYS A 28 8.84 -13.11 -20.40
N GLY A 29 7.94 -13.33 -19.43
CA GLY A 29 7.47 -14.69 -19.09
C GLY A 29 8.15 -15.35 -17.89
N SER A 30 9.03 -14.65 -17.16
CA SER A 30 9.48 -15.12 -15.85
C SER A 30 8.29 -15.43 -14.92
N ARG A 31 8.47 -16.28 -13.91
CA ARG A 31 7.44 -16.78 -12.93
C ARG A 31 6.37 -15.77 -12.51
N ASN A 32 6.67 -14.48 -12.52
CA ASN A 32 5.73 -13.40 -12.27
C ASN A 32 4.57 -13.34 -13.29
N LYS A 33 4.81 -13.61 -14.58
CA LYS A 33 3.77 -13.62 -15.61
C LYS A 33 2.69 -14.67 -15.34
N LEU A 34 3.09 -15.88 -14.92
CA LEU A 34 2.14 -16.91 -14.53
C LEU A 34 1.28 -16.46 -13.34
N GLY A 35 1.86 -15.73 -12.39
CA GLY A 35 1.12 -15.16 -11.25
C GLY A 35 0.10 -14.11 -11.69
N GLU A 36 0.49 -13.20 -12.57
CA GLU A 36 -0.40 -12.18 -13.15
C GLU A 36 -1.57 -12.81 -13.92
N ASP A 37 -1.26 -13.75 -14.82
CA ASP A 37 -2.27 -14.47 -15.62
C ASP A 37 -3.22 -15.27 -14.72
N PHE A 38 -2.71 -15.87 -13.64
CA PHE A 38 -3.51 -16.62 -12.67
C PHE A 38 -4.49 -15.72 -11.90
N ILE A 39 -4.02 -14.57 -11.39
CA ILE A 39 -4.88 -13.61 -10.67
C ILE A 39 -5.96 -13.07 -11.60
N ALA A 40 -5.61 -12.73 -12.84
CA ALA A 40 -6.57 -12.25 -13.83
C ALA A 40 -7.65 -13.29 -14.16
N ALA A 41 -7.25 -14.57 -14.32
CA ALA A 41 -8.20 -15.66 -14.53
C ALA A 41 -9.13 -15.87 -13.31
N LEU A 42 -8.57 -15.81 -12.10
CA LEU A 42 -9.34 -15.95 -10.86
C LEU A 42 -10.35 -14.82 -10.68
N GLN A 43 -9.95 -13.58 -10.99
CA GLN A 43 -10.86 -12.42 -10.95
C GLN A 43 -12.02 -12.61 -11.93
N LYS A 44 -11.74 -13.01 -13.17
CA LYS A 44 -12.77 -13.23 -14.19
C LYS A 44 -13.76 -14.33 -13.78
N ASP A 45 -13.27 -15.42 -13.20
CA ASP A 45 -14.12 -16.48 -12.65
C ASP A 45 -14.98 -15.96 -11.49
N PHE A 46 -14.39 -15.18 -10.59
CA PHE A 46 -15.08 -14.60 -9.45
C PHE A 46 -16.16 -13.57 -9.86
N GLU A 47 -15.93 -12.78 -10.90
CA GLU A 47 -16.95 -11.87 -11.46
C GLU A 47 -18.17 -12.64 -12.00
N ALA A 48 -17.96 -13.84 -12.55
CA ALA A 48 -19.04 -14.66 -13.09
C ALA A 48 -19.76 -15.51 -12.04
N SER A 49 -19.02 -16.08 -11.07
CA SER A 49 -19.52 -17.14 -10.17
C SER A 49 -19.18 -16.93 -8.69
N GLY A 50 -18.54 -15.83 -8.34
CA GLY A 50 -17.99 -15.60 -6.99
C GLY A 50 -19.06 -15.56 -5.90
N GLU A 51 -20.23 -14.98 -6.17
CA GLU A 51 -21.33 -14.95 -5.20
C GLU A 51 -21.87 -16.35 -4.91
N ALA A 52 -22.05 -17.17 -5.94
CA ALA A 52 -22.47 -18.56 -5.78
C ALA A 52 -21.44 -19.37 -4.97
N ALA A 53 -20.14 -19.15 -5.20
CA ALA A 53 -19.07 -19.75 -4.41
C ALA A 53 -19.13 -19.30 -2.93
N ILE A 54 -19.41 -18.03 -2.65
CA ILE A 54 -19.58 -17.52 -1.28
C ILE A 54 -20.78 -18.20 -0.60
N ILE A 55 -21.91 -18.33 -1.29
CA ILE A 55 -23.11 -18.99 -0.75
C ILE A 55 -22.84 -20.46 -0.45
N ALA A 56 -22.15 -21.17 -1.36
CA ALA A 56 -21.76 -22.55 -1.17
C ALA A 56 -20.85 -22.71 0.05
N VAL A 57 -19.81 -21.89 0.18
CA VAL A 57 -18.90 -21.92 1.34
C VAL A 57 -19.64 -21.61 2.64
N ARG A 58 -20.55 -20.63 2.65
CA ARG A 58 -21.37 -20.31 3.83
C ARG A 58 -22.21 -21.51 4.29
N THR A 59 -22.75 -22.28 3.34
CA THR A 59 -23.64 -23.41 3.62
C THR A 59 -22.85 -24.66 4.01
N GLU A 60 -21.80 -25.00 3.27
CA GLU A 60 -21.05 -26.25 3.43
C GLU A 60 -19.96 -26.16 4.49
N LYS A 61 -19.33 -24.97 4.64
CA LYS A 61 -18.18 -24.72 5.52
C LYS A 61 -18.30 -23.37 6.23
N PRO A 62 -19.30 -23.21 7.13
CA PRO A 62 -19.55 -21.95 7.81
C PRO A 62 -18.36 -21.46 8.65
N ASP A 63 -17.52 -22.36 9.18
CA ASP A 63 -16.33 -21.99 9.93
C ASP A 63 -15.28 -21.32 9.03
N ALA A 64 -15.08 -21.83 7.81
CA ALA A 64 -14.18 -21.23 6.83
C ALA A 64 -14.69 -19.87 6.38
N TYR A 65 -16.01 -19.75 6.16
CA TYR A 65 -16.65 -18.46 5.84
C TYR A 65 -16.38 -17.40 6.91
N LEU A 66 -16.58 -17.74 8.19
CA LEU A 66 -16.32 -16.82 9.31
C LEU A 66 -14.84 -16.47 9.46
N LYS A 67 -13.92 -17.44 9.22
CA LYS A 67 -12.46 -17.19 9.24
C LYS A 67 -12.05 -16.21 8.14
N VAL A 68 -12.62 -16.32 6.94
CA VAL A 68 -12.35 -15.37 5.83
C VAL A 68 -12.79 -13.97 6.24
N ILE A 69 -14.00 -13.81 6.79
CA ILE A 69 -14.49 -12.51 7.28
C ILE A 69 -13.53 -11.95 8.35
N ALA A 70 -13.17 -12.75 9.34
CA ALA A 70 -12.25 -12.34 10.40
C ALA A 70 -10.86 -11.96 9.89
N SER A 71 -10.40 -12.55 8.77
CA SER A 71 -9.10 -12.25 8.18
C SER A 71 -9.03 -10.91 7.43
N ILE A 72 -10.18 -10.42 6.94
CA ILE A 72 -10.31 -9.13 6.24
C ILE A 72 -10.40 -7.99 7.26
N LEU A 73 -10.98 -8.27 8.44
CA LEU A 73 -11.08 -7.28 9.50
C LEU A 73 -9.68 -6.96 10.08
N PRO A 74 -9.35 -5.69 10.32
CA PRO A 74 -8.13 -5.31 11.03
C PRO A 74 -8.10 -5.98 12.40
N ARG A 75 -7.01 -6.71 12.73
CA ARG A 75 -6.85 -7.37 14.04
C ARG A 75 -6.75 -6.36 15.19
N GLU A 76 -6.15 -5.22 14.88
CA GLU A 76 -6.06 -4.08 15.77
C GLU A 76 -6.67 -2.91 15.00
N LEU A 77 -7.79 -2.38 15.50
CA LEU A 77 -8.17 -1.03 15.15
C LEU A 77 -7.09 -0.14 15.76
N LYS A 78 -6.14 0.31 14.94
CA LYS A 78 -5.29 1.44 15.30
C LYS A 78 -6.20 2.66 15.39
N ILE A 79 -6.88 2.78 16.52
CA ILE A 79 -7.42 4.05 16.98
C ILE A 79 -6.16 4.84 17.32
N THR A 80 -5.66 5.57 16.33
CA THR A 80 -4.71 6.64 16.59
C THR A 80 -5.50 7.65 17.41
N ASN A 81 -5.54 7.47 18.73
CA ASN A 81 -5.93 8.55 19.61
C ASN A 81 -4.85 9.61 19.37
N GLU A 82 -5.16 10.64 18.58
CA GLU A 82 -4.36 11.87 18.50
C GLU A 82 -4.46 12.63 19.84
N SER A 83 -4.32 11.94 20.97
CA SER A 83 -4.57 12.47 22.31
C SER A 83 -3.30 12.59 23.14
N GLU A 84 -2.12 12.60 22.52
CA GLU A 84 -0.91 13.18 23.13
C GLU A 84 -0.66 14.59 22.57
N LEU A 85 -1.72 15.40 22.51
CA LEU A 85 -1.55 16.84 22.33
C LEU A 85 -1.17 17.42 23.69
N THR A 86 -0.10 18.22 23.72
CA THR A 86 0.14 19.08 24.90
C THR A 86 -0.96 20.13 24.99
N ASP A 87 -1.13 20.72 26.17
CA ASP A 87 -2.14 21.76 26.38
C ASP A 87 -1.99 22.91 25.36
N GLU A 88 -0.76 23.28 24.98
CA GLU A 88 -0.51 24.27 23.94
C GLU A 88 -1.02 23.85 22.56
N GLN A 89 -0.79 22.60 22.18
CA GLN A 89 -1.25 22.06 20.91
C GLN A 89 -2.78 21.94 20.87
N LEU A 90 -3.39 21.59 22.00
CA LEU A 90 -4.84 21.52 22.15
C LEU A 90 -5.47 22.92 22.01
N ILE A 91 -4.88 23.94 22.66
CA ILE A 91 -5.32 25.34 22.55
C ILE A 91 -5.23 25.82 21.10
N GLU A 92 -4.13 25.52 20.40
CA GLU A 92 -3.96 25.91 19.01
C GLU A 92 -5.01 25.23 18.11
N ARG A 93 -5.31 23.95 18.36
CA ARG A 93 -6.34 23.23 17.60
C ARG A 93 -7.75 23.76 17.86
N ILE A 94 -8.07 24.13 19.10
CA ILE A 94 -9.34 24.77 19.45
C ILE A 94 -9.48 26.12 18.72
N ARG A 95 -8.42 26.93 18.65
CA ARG A 95 -8.44 28.21 17.91
C ARG A 95 -8.66 28.01 16.41
N GLN A 96 -8.00 27.02 15.83
CA GLN A 96 -8.16 26.68 14.42
C GLN A 96 -9.61 26.23 14.12
N LEU A 97 -10.18 25.37 14.97
CA LEU A 97 -11.57 24.96 14.85
C LEU A 97 -12.55 26.13 15.03
N ASP A 98 -12.33 27.02 16.02
CA ASP A 98 -13.14 28.22 16.20
C ASP A 98 -13.12 29.09 14.95
N SER A 99 -11.94 29.35 14.36
CA SER A 99 -11.84 30.16 13.13
C SER A 99 -12.63 29.58 11.94
N VAL A 100 -12.70 28.25 11.83
CA VAL A 100 -13.41 27.56 10.76
C VAL A 100 -14.91 27.54 11.03
N ILE A 101 -15.32 27.33 12.29
CA ILE A 101 -16.71 27.09 12.67
C ILE A 101 -17.47 28.40 12.93
N ARG A 102 -16.79 29.45 13.42
CA ARG A 102 -17.39 30.73 13.78
C ARG A 102 -18.17 31.42 12.65
N PRO A 103 -17.77 31.35 11.37
CA PRO A 103 -18.61 31.81 10.25
C PRO A 103 -19.94 31.06 10.10
N PHE A 104 -20.04 29.83 10.62
CA PHE A 104 -21.24 28.98 10.55
C PHE A 104 -22.09 29.02 11.82
N LEU A 105 -21.55 29.55 12.92
CA LEU A 105 -22.28 29.76 14.19
C LEU A 105 -22.95 31.14 14.28
N GLY A 106 -22.94 31.91 13.18
CA GLY A 106 -23.55 33.22 13.07
C GLY A 106 -24.71 33.26 12.06
N ALA A 107 -25.88 32.83 12.54
CA ALA A 107 -27.18 33.49 12.30
C ALA A 107 -27.88 33.59 13.67
#